data_AF-A0A7J8N3V9-F1
#
_entry.id   AF-A0A7J8N3V9-F1
#
_cell.length_a   1.000
_cell.length_b   1.000
_cell.length_c   1.000
_cell.angle_alpha   90.00
_cell.angle_beta   90.00
_cell.angle_gamma   90.00
#
_symmetry.space_group_name_H-M   'P 1'
#
loop_
_entity.id
_entity.type
_entity.pdbx_description
1 polymer ?
#
loop_
_entity_poly.entity_id
_entity_poly.type
_entity_poly.pdbx_seq_one_letter_code
_entity_poly.pdbx_strand_id
1 'polypeptide(L)'
;NHPQFVENFQLKHSEFQNNFLNAVDDIHQKLESDLSEFGVTEVDDMLLKVIDAEFIGLELSWMNEKLINSREKILEHETKIKMLEETIRQVNLKLARLRKRQRLE
;
A
#
# COMPACT_ATOMS: atom_id res chain seq x y z
N ASN A 1 30.04 -9.78 -1.90
CA ASN A 1 29.90 -9.47 -0.45
C ASN A 1 29.56 -8.00 -0.31
N HIS A 2 28.26 -7.68 -0.22
CA HIS A 2 27.79 -6.31 0.01
C HIS A 2 27.90 -5.99 1.50
N PRO A 3 28.33 -4.78 1.92
CA PRO A 3 28.76 -4.51 3.31
C PRO A 3 27.62 -4.29 4.32
N GLN A 4 26.38 -4.63 3.98
CA GLN A 4 25.18 -4.27 4.77
C GLN A 4 24.48 -5.45 5.44
N PHE A 5 25.06 -6.66 5.42
CA PHE A 5 24.51 -7.79 6.16
C PHE A 5 25.24 -7.93 7.49
N VAL A 6 24.60 -7.44 8.56
CA VAL A 6 25.11 -7.37 9.93
C VAL A 6 25.37 -8.78 10.50
N GLU A 7 26.49 -8.93 11.21
CA GLU A 7 27.06 -10.16 11.80
C GLU A 7 26.18 -10.89 12.85
N ASN A 8 24.93 -10.48 13.08
CA ASN A 8 24.05 -11.03 14.11
C ASN A 8 22.88 -11.92 13.59
N PHE A 9 22.84 -12.23 12.30
CA PHE A 9 21.76 -13.02 11.70
C PHE A 9 21.96 -14.53 11.91
N GLN A 10 21.58 -15.07 13.08
CA GLN A 10 21.61 -16.51 13.36
C GLN A 10 20.23 -17.16 13.41
N LEU A 11 19.46 -17.08 12.31
CA LEU A 11 18.42 -18.09 12.07
C LEU A 11 19.12 -19.42 11.75
N LYS A 12 19.22 -20.32 12.73
CA LYS A 12 19.85 -21.66 12.61
C LYS A 12 19.20 -22.57 11.55
N HIS A 13 18.09 -22.15 10.96
CA HIS A 13 17.31 -22.91 9.98
C HIS A 13 17.27 -22.15 8.65
N SER A 14 18.00 -22.66 7.65
CA SER A 14 18.10 -22.10 6.30
C SER A 14 16.74 -21.95 5.60
N GLU A 15 15.78 -22.83 5.90
CA GLU A 15 14.42 -22.75 5.36
C GLU A 15 13.71 -21.45 5.77
N PHE A 16 13.86 -21.01 7.02
CA PHE A 16 13.27 -19.76 7.49
C PHE A 16 13.95 -18.57 6.84
N GLN A 17 15.28 -18.57 6.72
CA GLN A 17 16.01 -17.52 6.01
C GLN A 17 15.52 -17.39 4.56
N ASN A 18 15.33 -18.53 3.88
CA ASN A 18 14.86 -18.54 2.50
C ASN A 18 13.44 -17.97 2.39
N ASN A 19 12.56 -18.27 3.35
CA ASN A 19 11.20 -17.71 3.37
C ASN A 19 11.18 -16.20 3.51
N PHE A 20 12.02 -15.63 4.37
CA PHE A 20 12.13 -14.17 4.52
C PHE A 20 12.72 -13.53 3.26
N LEU A 21 13.78 -14.11 2.68
CA LEU A 21 14.36 -13.60 1.45
C LEU A 21 13.39 -13.66 0.26
N ASN A 22 12.62 -14.74 0.13
CA ASN A 22 11.59 -14.86 -0.89
C ASN A 22 10.48 -13.82 -0.68
N ALA A 23 10.04 -13.61 0.57
CA ALA A 23 9.04 -12.58 0.88
C ALA A 23 9.55 -11.18 0.54
N VAL A 24 10.82 -10.88 0.82
CA VAL A 24 11.45 -9.60 0.47
C VAL A 24 11.57 -9.43 -1.04
N ASP A 25 11.96 -10.48 -1.78
CA ASP A 25 12.04 -10.44 -3.24
C ASP A 25 10.65 -10.23 -3.88
N ASP A 26 9.63 -10.93 -3.40
CA ASP A 26 8.24 -10.76 -3.84
C ASP A 26 7.77 -9.31 -3.64
N ILE A 27 8.07 -8.71 -2.48
CA ILE A 27 7.71 -7.32 -2.19
C ILE A 27 8.51 -6.36 -3.08
N HIS A 28 9.80 -6.61 -3.28
CA HIS A 28 10.63 -5.81 -4.18
C HIS A 28 10.06 -5.81 -5.61
N GLN A 29 9.71 -6.98 -6.15
CA GLN A 29 9.12 -7.08 -7.49
C GLN A 29 7.80 -6.31 -7.59
N LYS A 30 6.95 -6.39 -6.56
CA LYS A 30 5.70 -5.62 -6.48
C LYS A 30 5.96 -4.12 -6.40
N LEU A 31 6.98 -3.70 -5.67
CA LEU A 31 7.39 -2.28 -5.57
C LEU A 31 8.00 -1.72 -6.85
N GLU A 32 8.54 -2.56 -7.73
CA GLU A 32 9.01 -2.19 -9.07
C GLU A 32 7.88 -2.17 -10.11
N SER A 33 6.77 -2.86 -9.83
CA SER A 33 5.54 -2.76 -10.63
C SER A 33 4.73 -1.50 -10.28
N ASP A 34 3.65 -1.23 -11.04
CA ASP A 34 2.81 -0.06 -10.80
C ASP A 34 2.07 -0.18 -9.45
N LEU A 35 2.49 0.65 -8.50
CA LEU A 35 1.97 0.64 -7.14
C LEU A 35 0.50 1.07 -7.03
N SER A 36 -0.07 1.63 -8.10
CA SER A 36 -1.50 2.00 -8.16
C SER A 36 -2.44 0.80 -8.22
N GLU A 37 -1.93 -0.40 -8.48
CA GLU A 37 -2.72 -1.65 -8.52
C GLU A 37 -2.97 -2.26 -7.13
N PHE A 38 -2.23 -1.83 -6.10
CA PHE A 38 -2.37 -2.40 -4.76
C PHE A 38 -3.40 -1.65 -3.91
N GLY A 39 -4.16 -2.42 -3.13
CA GLY A 39 -5.01 -1.86 -2.09
C GLY A 39 -4.24 -1.53 -0.81
N VAL A 40 -4.81 -0.67 0.06
CA VAL A 40 -4.22 -0.33 1.38
C VAL A 40 -3.91 -1.60 2.19
N THR A 41 -4.82 -2.57 2.21
CA THR A 41 -4.66 -3.82 2.96
C THR A 41 -3.47 -4.64 2.46
N GLU A 42 -3.26 -4.71 1.13
CA GLU A 42 -2.11 -5.43 0.58
C GLU A 42 -0.79 -4.75 0.95
N VAL A 43 -0.75 -3.41 0.93
CA VAL A 43 0.44 -2.65 1.37
C VAL A 43 0.68 -2.85 2.87
N ASP A 44 -0.37 -2.90 3.69
CA ASP A 44 -0.27 -3.19 5.13
C ASP A 44 0.28 -4.60 5.39
N ASP A 45 -0.15 -5.61 4.62
CA ASP A 45 0.39 -6.97 4.70
C ASP A 45 1.87 -7.03 4.30
N MET A 46 2.28 -6.25 3.30
CA MET A 46 3.71 -6.14 2.90
C MET A 46 4.54 -5.44 3.99
N LEU A 47 4.01 -4.38 4.60
CA LEU A 47 4.68 -3.67 5.70
C LEU A 47 4.96 -4.60 6.87
N LEU A 48 3.99 -5.43 7.28
CA LEU A 48 4.18 -6.40 8.35
C LEU A 48 5.32 -7.38 8.04
N LYS A 49 5.38 -7.90 6.81
CA LYS A 49 6.46 -8.80 6.37
C LYS A 49 7.83 -8.13 6.38
N VAL A 50 7.92 -6.86 5.99
CA VAL A 50 9.16 -6.09 6.04
C VAL A 50 9.60 -5.86 7.48
N ILE A 51 8.69 -5.52 8.38
CA ILE A 51 8.98 -5.35 9.82
C ILE A 51 9.49 -6.66 10.42
N ASP A 52 8.85 -7.80 10.11
CA ASP A 52 9.31 -9.11 10.59
C ASP A 52 10.71 -9.46 10.07
N ALA A 53 10.99 -9.11 8.81
CA ALA A 53 12.29 -9.28 8.17
C ALA A 53 13.37 -8.35 8.77
N GLU A 54 13.02 -7.11 9.13
CA GLU A 54 13.90 -6.20 9.87
C GLU A 54 14.20 -6.72 11.27
N PHE A 55 13.20 -7.25 11.97
CA PHE A 55 13.33 -7.77 13.32
C PHE A 55 14.36 -8.91 13.42
N ILE A 56 14.45 -9.75 12.40
CA ILE A 56 15.43 -10.84 12.36
C ILE A 56 16.83 -10.35 11.94
N GLY A 57 16.97 -9.11 11.47
CA GLY A 57 18.24 -8.44 11.18
C GLY A 57 18.52 -8.11 9.71
N LEU A 58 17.49 -8.08 8.84
CA LEU A 58 17.65 -7.57 7.47
C LEU A 58 17.52 -6.04 7.46
N GLU A 59 18.43 -5.34 6.80
CA GLU A 59 18.37 -3.89 6.64
C GLU A 59 17.42 -3.50 5.50
N LEU A 60 16.14 -3.25 5.83
CA LEU A 60 15.06 -3.01 4.84
C LEU A 60 14.35 -1.66 5.02
N SER A 61 15.00 -0.70 5.68
CA SER A 61 14.43 0.62 5.99
C SER A 61 13.94 1.35 4.75
N TRP A 62 14.69 1.27 3.65
CA TRP A 62 14.31 1.85 2.36
C TRP A 62 13.01 1.24 1.80
N MET A 63 12.77 -0.06 2.03
CA MET A 63 11.58 -0.77 1.55
C MET A 63 10.37 -0.38 2.40
N ASN A 64 10.58 -0.28 3.71
CA ASN A 64 9.58 0.20 4.67
C ASN A 64 9.12 1.63 4.32
N GLU A 65 10.07 2.55 4.10
CA GLU A 65 9.78 3.93 3.66
C GLU A 65 9.02 3.96 2.33
N LYS A 66 9.41 3.15 1.34
CA LYS A 66 8.72 3.09 0.03
C LYS A 66 7.27 2.61 0.19
N LEU A 67 7.03 1.60 1.02
CA LEU A 67 5.69 1.09 1.31
C LEU A 67 4.83 2.12 2.08
N ILE A 68 5.38 2.80 3.10
CA ILE A 68 4.66 3.86 3.83
C ILE A 68 4.23 4.98 2.88
N ASN A 69 5.15 5.48 2.05
CA ASN A 69 4.84 6.51 1.06
C ASN A 69 3.76 6.05 0.06
N SER A 70 3.78 4.78 -0.33
CA SER A 70 2.78 4.21 -1.24
C SER A 70 1.40 4.13 -0.57
N ARG A 71 1.36 3.67 0.68
CA ARG A 71 0.16 3.60 1.51
C ARG A 71 -0.50 4.98 1.66
N GLU A 72 0.28 6.00 1.97
CA GLU A 72 -0.22 7.38 2.10
C GLU A 72 -0.85 7.91 0.81
N LYS A 73 -0.21 7.65 -0.33
CA LYS A 73 -0.75 8.03 -1.65
C LYS A 73 -2.06 7.33 -1.96
N ILE A 74 -2.17 6.03 -1.67
CA ILE A 74 -3.40 5.27 -1.88
C ILE A 74 -4.53 5.87 -1.02
N LEU A 75 -4.27 6.13 0.26
CA LEU A 75 -5.24 6.76 1.16
C LEU A 75 -5.68 8.15 0.69
N GLU A 76 -4.74 8.96 0.17
CA GLU A 76 -5.05 10.27 -0.41
C GLU A 76 -5.96 10.13 -1.64
N HIS A 77 -5.67 9.19 -2.53
CA HIS A 77 -6.49 8.91 -3.71
C HIS A 77 -7.89 8.41 -3.33
N GLU A 78 -8.01 7.45 -2.42
CA GLU A 78 -9.31 6.96 -1.93
C GLU A 78 -10.15 8.09 -1.32
N THR A 79 -9.51 8.99 -0.57
CA THR A 79 -10.18 10.16 0.02
C THR A 79 -10.68 11.10 -1.07
N LYS A 80 -9.87 11.39 -2.08
CA LYS A 80 -10.27 12.22 -3.23
C LYS A 80 -11.43 11.59 -4.00
N ILE A 81 -11.40 10.28 -4.24
CA ILE A 81 -12.48 9.55 -4.92
C ILE A 81 -13.78 9.71 -4.13
N LYS A 82 -13.79 9.45 -2.83
CA LYS A 82 -14.99 9.60 -1.98
C LYS A 82 -15.56 11.02 -2.03
N MET A 83 -14.70 12.04 -2.04
CA MET A 83 -15.14 13.44 -2.16
C MET A 83 -15.79 13.73 -3.52
N LEU A 84 -15.22 13.20 -4.60
CA LEU A 84 -15.78 13.34 -5.94
C LEU A 84 -17.12 12.62 -6.07
N GLU A 85 -17.23 11.41 -5.55
CA GLU A 85 -18.49 10.64 -5.51
C GLU A 85 -19.59 11.40 -4.77
N GLU A 86 -19.26 11.99 -3.62
CA GLU A 86 -20.21 12.81 -2.86
C GLU A 86 -20.61 14.06 -3.63
N THR A 87 -19.67 14.72 -4.29
CA THR A 87 -19.95 15.90 -5.12
C THR A 87 -20.90 15.55 -6.26
N ILE A 88 -20.64 14.45 -6.97
CA ILE A 88 -21.51 13.93 -8.04
C ILE A 88 -22.91 13.63 -7.50
N ARG A 89 -23.01 12.99 -6.33
CA ARG A 89 -24.28 12.69 -5.67
C ARG A 89 -25.09 13.95 -5.39
N GLN A 90 -24.47 14.99 -4.84
CA GLN A 90 -25.12 16.28 -4.54
C GLN A 90 -25.60 16.99 -5.81
N VAL A 91 -24.78 17.00 -6.86
CA VAL A 91 -25.15 17.58 -8.16
C VAL A 91 -26.34 16.84 -8.76
N ASN A 92 -26.33 15.51 -8.75
CA ASN A 92 -27.44 14.70 -9.25
C ASN A 92 -28.75 14.95 -8.48
N LEU A 93 -28.69 15.09 -7.16
CA LEU A 93 -29.86 15.45 -6.34
C LEU A 93 -30.40 16.84 -6.70
N LYS A 94 -29.53 17.83 -6.91
CA LYS A 94 -29.92 19.17 -7.33
C LYS A 94 -30.57 19.16 -8.71
N LEU A 95 -29.99 18.44 -9.67
CA LEU A 95 -30.57 18.26 -11.00
C LEU A 95 -31.94 17.58 -10.97
N ALA A 96 -32.10 16.54 -10.15
CA ALA A 96 -33.38 15.85 -9.99
C ALA A 96 -34.47 16.78 -9.42
N ARG A 97 -34.12 17.64 -8.44
CA ARG A 97 -35.03 18.65 -7.89
C ARG A 97 -35.45 19.68 -8.93
N LEU A 98 -34.50 20.20 -9.72
CA LEU A 98 -34.79 21.16 -10.79
C LEU A 98 -35.71 20.56 -11.86
N ARG A 99 -35.42 19.34 -12.31
CA ARG A 99 -36.26 18.60 -13.28
C ARG A 99 -37.68 18.37 -12.76
N LYS A 100 -37.85 18.12 -11.46
CA LYS A 100 -39.20 17.97 -10.86
C LYS A 100 -39.97 19.29 -10.87
N ARG A 101 -39.34 20.43 -10.55
CA ARG A 101 -40.00 21.74 -10.57
C ARG A 101 -40.47 22.12 -11.98
N GLN A 102 -39.62 21.91 -12.99
CA GLN A 102 -39.95 22.20 -14.39
C GLN A 102 -41.13 21.40 -14.94
N ARG A 103 -41.51 20.28 -14.31
CA ARG A 103 -42.67 19.46 -14.71
C ARG A 103 -43.98 19.85 -14.02
N LEU A 104 -43.91 20.72 -13.00
CA LEU A 104 -45.04 21.16 -12.19
C LEU A 104 -45.49 22.59 -12.56
N GLU A 105 -44.72 23.27 -13.40
CA GLU A 105 -45.07 24.52 -14.11
C GLU A 105 -45.58 24.18 -15.51
#